data_AF-A0A6I1JG17-F1
#
_entry.id   AF-A0A6I1JG17-F1
#
_cell.length_a   1.000
_cell.length_b   1.000
_cell.length_c   1.000
_cell.angle_alpha   90.00
_cell.angle_beta   90.00
_cell.angle_gamma   90.00
#
_symmetry.space_group_name_H-M   'P 1'
#
loop_
_entity.id
_entity.type
_entity.pdbx_description
1 polymer ?
#
loop_
_entity_poly.entity_id
_entity_poly.type
_entity_poly.pdbx_seq_one_letter_code
_entity_poly.pdbx_strand_id
1 'polypeptide(L)' 'MRFPPSFLDEIRQRLPVSEVVGKRVKLKKQGREWRGLSPFNAEKTPSFYVN' A
#
# COMPACT_ATOMS: atom_id res chain seq x y z
N MET A 1 15.16 -12.48 14.76
CA MET A 1 14.95 -11.41 13.76
C MET A 1 16.30 -10.80 13.41
N ARG A 2 16.63 -10.64 12.11
CA ARG A 2 17.96 -10.15 11.67
C ARG A 2 18.15 -8.63 11.87
N PHE A 3 17.08 -7.91 12.21
CA PHE A 3 17.08 -6.45 12.39
C PHE A 3 16.40 -6.06 13.70
N PRO A 4 16.84 -4.97 14.36
CA PRO A 4 16.20 -4.47 15.57
C PRO A 4 14.81 -3.90 15.29
N PRO A 5 13.87 -4.00 16.25
CA PRO A 5 12.49 -3.55 16.06
C PRO A 5 12.39 -2.05 15.76
N SER A 6 13.24 -1.22 16.38
CA SER A 6 13.29 0.23 16.14
C SER A 6 13.61 0.57 14.68
N PHE A 7 14.50 -0.20 14.05
CA PHE A 7 14.84 -0.01 12.64
C PHE A 7 13.67 -0.37 11.72
N LEU A 8 12.91 -1.42 12.05
CA LEU A 8 11.70 -1.78 11.30
C LEU A 8 10.60 -0.72 11.45
N ASP A 9 10.51 -0.09 12.62
CA ASP A 9 9.57 0.99 12.87
C ASP A 9 9.94 2.25 12.05
N GLU A 10 11.22 2.64 12.04
CA GLU A 10 11.69 3.75 11.21
C GLU A 10 11.36 3.53 9.72
N ILE A 11 11.51 2.31 9.21
CA ILE A 11 11.14 2.00 7.83
C ILE A 11 9.64 2.22 7.60
N ARG A 12 8.78 1.74 8.51
CA ARG A 12 7.32 1.91 8.40
C ARG A 12 6.90 3.36 8.49
N GLN A 13 7.60 4.17 9.27
CA GLN A 13 7.33 5.61 9.40
C GLN A 13 7.78 6.41 8.17
N ARG A 14 8.91 6.03 7.55
CA ARG A 14 9.46 6.75 6.38
C ARG A 14 8.79 6.36 5.06
N LEU A 15 8.26 5.15 4.95
CA LEU A 15 7.70 4.63 3.70
C LEU A 15 6.19 4.39 3.85
N PRO A 16 5.35 5.31 3.35
CA PRO A 16 3.92 5.11 3.34
C PRO A 16 3.54 3.94 2.42
N VAL A 17 2.58 3.12 2.86
CA VAL A 17 2.15 1.93 2.13
C VAL A 17 1.59 2.28 0.75
N SER A 18 0.91 3.43 0.64
CA SER A 18 0.36 3.94 -0.63
C SER A 18 1.43 4.17 -1.69
N GLU A 19 2.62 4.68 -1.34
CA GLU A 19 3.73 4.83 -2.29
C GLU A 19 4.32 3.48 -2.72
N VAL A 20 4.46 2.55 -1.79
CA VAL A 20 5.01 1.22 -2.09
C VAL A 20 4.07 0.46 -3.02
N VAL A 21 2.76 0.48 -2.74
CA VAL A 21 1.77 -0.23 -3.54
C VAL A 21 1.49 0.48 -4.87
N GLY A 22 1.54 1.82 -4.90
CA GLY A 22 1.37 2.62 -6.13
C GLY A 22 2.37 2.28 -7.24
N LYS A 23 3.54 1.72 -6.90
CA LYS A 23 4.52 1.23 -7.88
C LYS A 23 4.05 -0.02 -8.65
N ARG A 24 3.14 -0.80 -8.08
CA ARG A 24 2.63 -2.05 -8.69
C ARG A 24 1.17 -1.96 -9.12
N VAL A 25 0.37 -1.23 -8.37
CA VAL A 25 -1.07 -1.09 -8.59
C VAL A 25 -1.38 0.35 -8.93
N LYS A 26 -2.15 0.57 -10.00
CA LYS A 26 -2.69 1.90 -10.29
C LYS A 26 -3.77 2.24 -9.26
N LEU A 27 -3.35 2.99 -8.24
CA LEU A 27 -4.24 3.51 -7.20
C LEU A 27 -4.80 4.87 -7.62
N LYS A 28 -6.08 5.10 -7.38
CA LYS A 28 -6.75 6.39 -7.54
C LYS A 28 -7.16 6.91 -6.16
N LYS A 29 -6.85 8.17 -5.88
CA LYS A 29 -7.24 8.81 -4.63
C LYS A 29 -8.77 8.99 -4.58
N GLN A 30 -9.42 8.41 -3.58
CA GLN A 30 -10.85 8.55 -3.31
C GLN A 30 -11.01 9.08 -1.86
N GLY A 31 -11.09 10.40 -1.72
CA GLY A 31 -11.15 11.05 -0.39
C GLY A 31 -9.84 10.92 0.39
N ARG A 32 -9.89 10.25 1.54
CA ARG A 32 -8.72 10.01 2.42
C ARG A 32 -8.01 8.68 2.13
N GLU A 33 -8.53 7.87 1.23
CA GLU A 33 -7.99 6.55 0.91
C GLU A 33 -7.61 6.44 -0.57
N TRP A 34 -6.78 5.47 -0.87
CA TRP A 34 -6.36 5.10 -2.21
C TRP A 34 -7.07 3.82 -2.62
N ARG A 35 -7.74 3.84 -3.77
CA ARG A 35 -8.50 2.69 -4.26
C ARG A 35 -7.98 2.21 -5.62
N GLY A 36 -7.86 0.90 -5.80
CA GLY A 36 -7.43 0.29 -7.06
C GLY A 36 -7.98 -1.10 -7.28
N LEU A 37 -7.59 -1.71 -8.41
CA LEU A 37 -7.81 -3.12 -8.68
C LEU A 37 -6.89 -3.96 -7.80
N SER A 38 -7.39 -5.10 -7.29
CA SER A 38 -6.58 -6.00 -6.49
C SER A 38 -5.44 -6.59 -7.31
N PRO A 39 -4.19 -6.60 -6.81
CA PRO A 39 -3.10 -7.33 -7.45
C PRO A 39 -3.16 -8.84 -7.21
N PHE A 40 -4.02 -9.31 -6.30
CA PHE A 40 -4.12 -10.71 -5.90
C PHE A 40 -5.18 -11.48 -6.68
N ASN A 41 -6.27 -10.80 -7.04
CA ASN A 41 -7.40 -11.37 -7.78
C ASN A 41 -7.63 -10.57 -9.07
N ALA A 42 -7.89 -11.27 -10.17
CA ALA A 42 -8.24 -10.66 -11.45
C ALA A 42 -9.73 -10.27 -11.48
N GLU A 43 -10.06 -9.20 -10.78
CA GLU A 43 -11.42 -8.66 -10.65
C GLU A 43 -11.58 -7.37 -11.47
N LYS A 44 -12.79 -7.13 -11.99
CA LYS A 44 -13.11 -5.93 -12.78
C LYS A 44 -13.52 -4.73 -11.90
N THR A 45 -13.89 -5.00 -10.66
CA THR A 45 -14.28 -3.99 -9.68
C THR A 45 -13.10 -3.63 -8.79
N PRO A 46 -12.89 -2.34 -8.49
CA PRO A 46 -11.82 -1.94 -7.58
C PRO A 46 -12.18 -2.30 -6.13
N SER A 47 -11.52 -3.30 -5.57
CA SER A 47 -11.74 -3.76 -4.19
C SER A 47 -10.51 -3.61 -3.29
N PHE A 48 -9.43 -3.02 -3.79
CA PHE A 48 -8.20 -2.82 -3.03
C PHE A 48 -8.11 -1.39 -2.50
N TYR A 49 -8.03 -1.24 -1.18
CA TYR A 49 -7.98 0.04 -0.48
C TYR A 49 -6.67 0.16 0.30
N VAL A 50 -6.03 1.33 0.24
CA VAL A 50 -4.79 1.65 0.96
C VAL A 50 -4.96 2.98 1.69
N ASN A 51 -4.65 3.02 2.98
CA ASN A 51 -4.59 4.23 3.80
C ASN A 51 -3.14 4.66 4.00
#